data_AF-A0A820KFP5-F1
#
_entry.id   AF-A0A820KFP5-F1
#
_cell.length_a   1.000
_cell.length_b   1.000
_cell.length_c   1.000
_cell.angle_alpha   90.00
_cell.angle_beta   90.00
_cell.angle_gamma   90.00
#
_symmetry.space_group_name_H-M   'P 1'
#
loop_
_entity.id
_entity.type
_entity.pdbx_description
1 polymer ?
#
loop_
_entity_poly.entity_id
_entity_poly.type
_entity_poly.pdbx_seq_one_letter_code
_entity_poly.pdbx_strand_id
1 'polypeptide(L)'
;QTITETKKSLNGSEIYIRSPITSNKPTHKLIKGILIDDINHLVKIQDESILDHQPLYLTVPNDQILYVEKPMKPKYSVNFSYTSALDSQIFVSYLQSNINWRIQYQLNLHDNTSNLIAMANIRNDGKLPITVDQAELIGEDINLRIQKQQQNDRTLRKIRFGSESSSQAKSNPMQILFADSIEPIVEQGNEFVGLYVFSINKSITIDSKTNYLLPMFHPNISVEQYGLISKTFSTRSTYGKAQRSYRLKSDRYLSRGK
;
A
#
# COMPACT_ATOMS: atom_id res chain seq x y z
N GLN A 1 5.22 20.06 -10.49
CA GLN A 1 5.74 18.68 -10.46
C GLN A 1 5.53 18.06 -11.83
N THR A 2 6.59 17.54 -12.44
CA THR A 2 6.48 16.82 -13.71
C THR A 2 7.03 15.42 -13.50
N ILE A 3 6.19 14.41 -13.69
CA ILE A 3 6.62 13.02 -13.72
C ILE A 3 7.07 12.75 -15.15
N THR A 4 8.36 12.47 -15.33
CA THR A 4 8.90 12.09 -16.63
C THR A 4 9.18 10.59 -16.62
N GLU A 5 8.49 9.86 -17.48
CA GLU A 5 8.82 8.48 -17.76
C GLU A 5 9.98 8.45 -18.76
N THR A 6 11.11 7.88 -18.35
CA THR A 6 12.21 7.59 -19.27
C THR A 6 12.13 6.12 -19.65
N LYS A 7 11.60 5.87 -20.85
CA LYS A 7 11.58 4.55 -21.49
C LYS A 7 12.30 4.66 -22.82
N LYS A 8 13.28 3.79 -23.07
CA LYS A 8 13.84 3.60 -24.41
C LYS A 8 12.73 3.00 -25.26
N SER A 9 12.17 3.78 -26.18
CA SER A 9 11.18 3.26 -27.12
C SER A 9 11.82 2.15 -27.94
N LEU A 10 11.04 1.08 -28.17
CA LEU A 10 11.43 -0.03 -29.04
C LEU A 10 10.86 0.15 -30.45
N ASN A 11 10.26 1.30 -30.77
CA ASN A 11 9.74 1.58 -32.09
C ASN A 11 10.89 1.55 -33.12
N GLY A 12 10.65 0.87 -34.24
CA GLY A 12 11.64 0.57 -35.27
C GLY A 12 12.54 -0.63 -34.98
N SER A 13 12.40 -1.29 -33.83
CA SER A 13 13.24 -2.44 -33.47
C SER A 13 12.78 -3.71 -34.18
N GLU A 14 13.75 -4.56 -34.55
CA GLU A 14 13.46 -5.90 -35.03
C GLU A 14 12.96 -6.79 -33.89
N ILE A 15 11.90 -7.54 -34.17
CA ILE A 15 11.28 -8.49 -33.26
C ILE A 15 10.92 -9.78 -34.00
N TYR A 16 10.69 -10.85 -33.25
CA TYR A 16 10.16 -12.10 -33.77
C TYR A 16 8.78 -12.38 -33.18
N ILE A 17 7.84 -12.81 -34.00
CA ILE A 17 6.46 -13.14 -33.59
C ILE A 17 6.21 -14.64 -33.78
N ARG A 18 5.52 -15.28 -32.85
CA ARG A 18 5.08 -16.68 -32.97
C ARG A 18 3.93 -16.82 -33.98
N SER A 19 4.01 -17.80 -34.89
CA SER A 19 2.98 -18.09 -35.89
C SER A 19 2.48 -19.54 -35.77
N PRO A 20 1.16 -19.84 -35.81
CA PRO A 20 0.05 -18.93 -36.13
C PRO A 20 -0.31 -18.02 -34.96
N ILE A 21 -0.60 -16.76 -35.28
CA ILE A 21 -1.03 -15.71 -34.32
C ILE A 21 -2.38 -16.09 -33.67
N THR A 22 -3.17 -16.96 -34.33
CA THR A 22 -4.50 -17.42 -33.90
C THR A 22 -4.50 -18.79 -33.19
N SER A 23 -3.35 -19.44 -33.05
CA SER A 23 -3.26 -20.80 -32.51
C SER A 23 -2.77 -20.78 -31.05
N ASN A 24 -3.62 -21.24 -30.12
CA ASN A 24 -3.25 -21.53 -28.73
C ASN A 24 -2.24 -22.69 -28.58
N LYS A 25 -1.74 -23.26 -29.67
CA LYS A 25 -0.69 -24.30 -29.66
C LYS A 25 0.67 -23.65 -29.92
N PRO A 26 1.71 -23.95 -29.11
CA PRO A 26 3.05 -23.42 -29.31
C PRO A 26 3.64 -24.03 -30.59
N THR A 27 3.63 -23.25 -31.65
CA THR A 27 4.30 -23.56 -32.90
C THR A 27 5.67 -22.90 -32.91
N HIS A 28 6.67 -23.60 -33.46
CA HIS A 28 8.07 -23.17 -33.47
C HIS A 28 8.40 -22.16 -34.58
N LYS A 29 7.42 -21.78 -35.41
CA LYS A 29 7.66 -20.86 -36.53
C LYS A 29 7.66 -19.42 -36.03
N LEU A 30 8.81 -18.77 -36.18
CA LEU A 30 8.99 -17.35 -35.88
C LEU A 30 8.95 -16.53 -37.17
N ILE A 31 8.20 -15.45 -37.15
CA ILE A 31 8.14 -14.48 -38.24
C ILE A 31 8.90 -13.23 -37.81
N LYS A 32 9.81 -12.76 -38.65
CA LYS A 32 10.55 -11.51 -38.41
C LYS A 32 9.64 -10.32 -38.71
N GLY A 33 9.65 -9.33 -37.82
CA GLY A 33 8.88 -8.10 -37.98
C GLY A 33 9.58 -6.90 -37.36
N ILE A 34 9.01 -5.72 -37.58
CA ILE A 34 9.47 -4.44 -37.03
C ILE A 34 8.37 -3.92 -36.12
N LEU A 35 8.70 -3.66 -34.86
CA LEU A 35 7.77 -3.06 -33.91
C LEU A 35 7.56 -1.59 -34.28
N ILE A 36 6.33 -1.20 -34.59
CA ILE A 36 5.97 0.16 -34.98
C ILE A 36 5.53 0.97 -33.77
N ASP A 37 4.76 0.34 -32.87
CA ASP A 37 4.24 0.95 -31.65
C ASP A 37 4.35 -0.07 -30.51
N ASP A 38 5.24 0.22 -29.56
CA ASP A 38 5.50 -0.61 -28.39
C ASP A 38 4.42 -0.52 -27.31
N ILE A 39 3.53 0.48 -27.34
CA ILE A 39 2.39 0.61 -26.42
C ILE A 39 1.22 -0.23 -26.93
N ASN A 40 0.90 -0.09 -28.22
CA ASN A 40 -0.21 -0.81 -28.85
C ASN A 40 0.20 -2.16 -29.44
N HIS A 41 1.47 -2.56 -29.28
CA HIS A 41 2.07 -3.77 -29.85
C HIS A 41 1.79 -3.92 -31.36
N LEU A 42 1.87 -2.80 -32.09
CA LEU A 42 1.68 -2.78 -33.53
C LEU A 42 2.97 -3.23 -34.21
N VAL A 43 2.89 -4.24 -35.06
CA VAL A 43 4.03 -4.82 -35.76
C VAL A 43 3.82 -4.74 -37.26
N LYS A 44 4.86 -4.32 -37.97
CA LYS A 44 4.96 -4.39 -39.43
C LYS A 44 5.72 -5.66 -39.81
N ILE A 45 5.08 -6.54 -40.57
CA ILE A 45 5.70 -7.73 -41.13
C ILE A 45 5.94 -7.47 -42.62
N GLN A 46 7.14 -7.77 -43.08
CA GLN A 46 7.49 -7.75 -44.49
C GLN A 46 8.17 -9.09 -44.80
N ASP A 47 7.41 -10.01 -45.36
CA ASP A 47 7.83 -11.37 -45.69
C ASP A 47 7.55 -11.59 -47.18
N GLU A 48 8.52 -12.16 -47.89
CA GLU A 48 8.43 -12.45 -49.33
C GLU A 48 7.32 -13.43 -49.67
N SER A 49 6.83 -14.19 -48.68
CA SER A 49 5.73 -15.14 -48.82
C SER A 49 4.33 -14.53 -48.69
N ILE A 50 4.21 -13.23 -48.37
CA ILE A 50 2.93 -12.53 -48.30
C ILE A 50 2.55 -12.07 -49.71
N LEU A 51 1.32 -12.40 -50.13
CA LEU A 51 0.78 -11.99 -51.44
C LEU A 51 0.97 -10.48 -51.66
N ASP A 52 1.39 -10.12 -52.87
CA ASP A 52 1.57 -8.75 -53.37
C ASP A 52 2.72 -7.92 -52.76
N HIS A 53 3.62 -8.54 -51.98
CA HIS A 53 4.78 -7.88 -51.35
C HIS A 53 4.43 -6.66 -50.48
N GLN A 54 3.15 -6.51 -50.09
CA GLN A 54 2.71 -5.40 -49.27
C GLN A 54 3.00 -5.65 -47.79
N PRO A 55 3.38 -4.62 -47.03
CA PRO A 55 3.61 -4.76 -45.59
C PRO A 55 2.30 -5.01 -44.85
N LEU A 56 2.30 -6.04 -44.00
CA LEU A 56 1.16 -6.37 -43.15
C LEU A 56 1.34 -5.74 -41.77
N TYR A 57 0.32 -5.04 -41.29
CA TYR A 57 0.30 -4.41 -39.98
C TYR A 57 -0.65 -5.14 -39.04
N LEU A 58 -0.16 -5.58 -37.89
CA LEU A 58 -0.91 -6.42 -36.95
C LEU A 58 -0.67 -5.96 -35.52
N THR A 59 -1.70 -5.99 -34.69
CA THR A 59 -1.55 -5.92 -33.24
C THR A 59 -1.30 -7.32 -32.70
N VAL A 60 -0.19 -7.52 -32.00
CA VAL A 60 0.23 -8.84 -31.50
C VAL A 60 0.21 -8.86 -29.97
N PRO A 61 -0.33 -9.91 -29.32
CA PRO A 61 -0.23 -10.06 -27.87
C PRO A 61 1.23 -10.05 -27.39
N ASN A 62 1.52 -9.38 -26.27
CA ASN A 62 2.90 -9.22 -25.78
C ASN A 62 3.63 -10.54 -25.50
N ASP A 63 2.90 -11.59 -25.12
CA ASP A 63 3.43 -12.94 -24.88
C ASP A 63 3.83 -13.68 -26.18
N GLN A 64 3.39 -13.20 -27.34
CA GLN A 64 3.76 -13.72 -28.64
C GLN A 64 4.94 -12.96 -29.29
N ILE A 65 5.38 -11.85 -28.69
CA ILE A 65 6.51 -11.03 -29.18
C ILE A 65 7.80 -11.47 -28.47
N LEU A 66 8.82 -11.79 -29.26
CA LEU A 66 10.17 -12.05 -28.82
C LEU A 66 11.05 -10.87 -29.24
N TYR A 67 11.49 -10.10 -28.26
CA TYR A 67 12.37 -8.97 -28.47
C TYR A 67 13.82 -9.42 -28.63
N VAL A 68 14.53 -8.89 -29.63
CA VAL A 68 15.96 -9.15 -29.84
C VAL A 68 16.80 -8.50 -28.72
N GLU A 69 16.40 -7.31 -28.29
CA GLU A 69 16.93 -6.64 -27.10
C GLU A 69 15.88 -6.66 -25.99
N LYS A 70 16.27 -7.01 -24.77
CA LYS A 70 15.33 -7.04 -23.63
C LYS A 70 14.73 -5.64 -23.39
N PRO A 71 13.39 -5.49 -23.30
CA PRO A 71 12.78 -4.21 -23.00
C PRO A 71 13.30 -3.63 -21.69
N MET A 72 13.79 -2.39 -21.71
CA MET A 72 14.19 -1.71 -20.49
C MET A 72 12.95 -1.45 -19.64
N LYS A 73 13.02 -1.76 -18.34
CA LYS A 73 11.95 -1.38 -17.40
C LYS A 73 11.86 0.14 -17.34
N PRO A 74 10.66 0.73 -17.39
CA PRO A 74 10.51 2.17 -17.33
C PRO A 74 11.09 2.70 -16.01
N LYS A 75 11.85 3.79 -16.10
CA LYS A 75 12.33 4.54 -14.93
C LYS A 75 11.55 5.83 -14.84
N TYR A 76 10.90 6.05 -13.70
CA TYR A 76 10.18 7.28 -13.41
C TYR A 76 11.11 8.23 -12.66
N SER A 77 11.22 9.46 -13.13
CA SER A 77 11.84 10.55 -12.38
C SER A 77 10.80 11.64 -12.12
N VAL A 78 10.86 12.23 -10.94
CA VAL A 78 9.98 13.33 -10.54
C VAL A 78 10.82 14.57 -10.39
N ASN A 79 10.64 15.54 -11.27
CA ASN A 79 11.34 16.82 -11.20
C ASN A 79 10.45 17.84 -10.49
N PHE A 80 11.03 18.48 -9.47
CA PHE A 80 10.41 19.58 -8.74
C PHE A 80 11.20 20.86 -9.05
N SER A 81 10.52 21.87 -9.61
CA SER A 81 11.04 23.24 -9.69
C SER A 81 10.33 24.07 -8.63
N TYR A 82 11.11 24.74 -7.79
CA TYR A 82 10.61 25.65 -6.77
C TYR A 82 11.45 26.92 -6.74
N THR A 83 10.80 28.06 -6.56
CA THR A 83 11.45 29.36 -6.42
C THR A 83 11.28 29.81 -4.98
N SER A 84 12.31 29.63 -4.16
CA SER A 84 12.30 30.01 -2.74
C SER A 84 12.54 31.50 -2.58
N ALA A 85 11.68 32.20 -1.84
CA ALA A 85 12.07 33.45 -1.21
C ALA A 85 13.03 33.13 -0.04
N LEU A 86 14.01 34.01 0.20
CA LEU A 86 15.03 33.83 1.26
C LEU A 86 14.36 33.34 2.56
N ASP A 87 14.83 32.19 3.05
CA ASP A 87 14.45 31.52 4.32
C ASP A 87 13.21 30.61 4.38
N SER A 88 12.65 30.15 3.26
CA SER A 88 11.62 29.07 3.33
C SER A 88 12.22 27.65 3.32
N GLN A 89 11.93 26.87 4.38
CA GLN A 89 12.17 25.41 4.41
C GLN A 89 11.13 24.70 3.53
N ILE A 90 11.58 23.79 2.66
CA ILE A 90 10.72 23.05 1.73
C ILE A 90 10.62 21.61 2.22
N PHE A 91 9.38 21.15 2.45
CA PHE A 91 9.10 19.76 2.81
C PHE A 91 8.55 19.02 1.60
N VAL A 92 9.08 17.83 1.32
CA VAL A 92 8.61 16.95 0.23
C VAL A 92 8.00 15.70 0.85
N SER A 93 6.68 15.55 0.71
CA SER A 93 5.94 14.37 1.17
C SER A 93 5.57 13.47 -0.01
N TYR A 94 5.81 12.17 0.11
CA TYR A 94 5.46 11.19 -0.92
C TYR A 94 5.13 9.83 -0.31
N LEU A 95 4.27 9.07 -0.99
CA LEU A 95 3.90 7.73 -0.58
C LEU A 95 5.00 6.74 -0.99
N GLN A 96 5.51 6.00 -0.02
CA GLN A 96 6.46 4.91 -0.24
C GLN A 96 5.77 3.56 -0.08
N SER A 97 5.85 2.70 -1.11
CA SER A 97 5.23 1.36 -1.07
C SER A 97 6.03 0.33 -0.27
N ASN A 98 7.27 0.66 0.11
CA ASN A 98 8.15 -0.20 0.89
C ASN A 98 8.03 0.02 2.40
N ILE A 99 7.25 1.01 2.85
CA ILE A 99 6.91 1.20 4.25
C ILE A 99 5.50 0.71 4.48
N ASN A 100 5.37 -0.29 5.33
CA ASN A 100 4.09 -0.84 5.76
C ASN A 100 3.96 -0.66 7.26
N TRP A 101 2.76 -0.41 7.76
CA TRP A 101 2.57 -0.32 9.21
C TRP A 101 1.24 -0.94 9.63
N ARG A 102 1.14 -1.30 10.90
CA ARG A 102 -0.09 -1.78 11.53
C ARG A 102 -0.08 -1.50 13.02
N ILE A 103 -1.25 -1.50 13.64
CA ILE A 103 -1.37 -1.48 15.09
C ILE A 103 -1.19 -2.92 15.60
N GLN A 104 -0.32 -3.07 16.59
CA GLN A 104 -0.08 -4.30 17.30
C GLN A 104 -0.44 -4.08 18.76
N TYR A 105 -1.23 -5.00 19.32
CA TYR A 105 -1.62 -4.94 20.72
C TYR A 105 -0.92 -6.04 21.51
N GLN A 106 -0.35 -5.69 22.66
CA GLN A 106 0.15 -6.65 23.64
C GLN A 106 -0.74 -6.63 24.87
N LEU A 107 -1.47 -7.73 25.09
CA LEU A 107 -2.28 -7.94 26.28
C LEU A 107 -1.46 -8.66 27.35
N ASN A 108 -1.20 -7.98 28.46
CA ASN A 108 -0.58 -8.55 29.65
C ASN A 108 -1.67 -8.84 30.69
N LEU A 109 -1.77 -10.11 31.11
CA LEU A 109 -2.72 -10.57 32.14
C LEU A 109 -1.90 -11.07 33.35
N HIS A 110 -2.06 -10.45 34.51
CA HIS A 110 -1.36 -10.86 35.73
C HIS A 110 -2.23 -10.70 36.97
N ASP A 111 -2.58 -11.79 37.64
CA ASP A 111 -3.18 -11.88 38.99
C ASP A 111 -4.11 -10.72 39.39
N ASN A 112 -5.11 -10.44 38.54
CA ASN A 112 -6.15 -9.39 38.62
C ASN A 112 -5.86 -8.02 37.97
N THR A 113 -4.70 -7.83 37.36
CA THR A 113 -4.37 -6.68 36.54
C THR A 113 -4.36 -7.07 35.07
N SER A 114 -4.97 -6.23 34.24
CA SER A 114 -4.95 -6.36 32.79
C SER A 114 -4.44 -5.06 32.19
N ASN A 115 -3.39 -5.15 31.39
CA ASN A 115 -2.84 -4.01 30.67
C ASN A 115 -2.80 -4.33 29.18
N LEU A 116 -3.27 -3.41 28.34
CA LEU A 116 -3.19 -3.51 26.89
C LEU A 116 -2.29 -2.40 26.39
N ILE A 117 -1.15 -2.77 25.81
CA ILE A 117 -0.20 -1.83 25.24
C ILE A 117 -0.41 -1.80 23.73
N ALA A 118 -0.72 -0.64 23.18
CA ALA A 118 -0.80 -0.44 21.72
C ALA A 118 0.55 0.05 21.19
N MET A 119 0.99 -0.53 20.08
CA MET A 119 2.25 -0.20 19.41
C MET A 119 2.01 -0.08 17.91
N ALA A 120 2.63 0.91 17.27
CA ALA A 120 2.72 0.98 15.82
C ALA A 120 3.89 0.10 15.37
N ASN A 121 3.57 -0.99 14.69
CA ASN A 121 4.56 -1.87 14.08
C ASN A 121 4.79 -1.39 12.65
N ILE A 122 5.91 -0.70 12.44
CA ILE A 122 6.34 -0.12 11.17
C ILE A 122 7.43 -1.00 10.57
N ARG A 123 7.25 -1.41 9.33
CA ARG A 123 8.13 -2.31 8.59
C ARG A 123 8.68 -1.61 7.36
N ASN A 124 9.99 -1.65 7.21
CA ASN A 124 10.68 -1.22 5.98
C ASN A 124 11.11 -2.44 5.17
N ASP A 125 10.36 -2.74 4.11
CA ASP A 125 10.69 -3.78 3.11
C ASP A 125 11.71 -3.32 2.06
N GLY A 126 12.16 -2.06 2.17
CA GLY A 126 13.15 -1.46 1.30
C GLY A 126 14.56 -2.01 1.53
N LYS A 127 15.44 -1.75 0.56
CA LYS A 127 16.86 -2.12 0.63
C LYS A 127 17.73 -1.07 1.33
N LEU A 128 17.19 0.13 1.55
CA LEU A 128 17.89 1.26 2.14
C LEU A 128 17.17 1.70 3.43
N PRO A 129 17.91 2.22 4.42
CA PRO A 129 17.32 2.87 5.58
C PRO A 129 16.57 4.13 5.15
N ILE A 130 15.54 4.49 5.91
CA ILE A 130 14.73 5.69 5.67
C ILE A 130 14.68 6.51 6.95
N THR A 131 15.05 7.78 6.84
CA THR A 131 14.87 8.76 7.90
C THR A 131 13.57 9.50 7.67
N VAL A 132 12.74 9.55 8.69
CA VAL A 132 11.41 10.17 8.69
C VAL A 132 11.44 11.25 9.77
N ASP A 133 11.42 12.52 9.38
CA ASP A 133 11.41 13.63 10.34
C ASP A 133 10.05 13.79 11.02
N GLN A 134 8.99 13.72 10.19
CA GLN A 134 7.59 13.73 10.60
C GLN A 134 6.82 12.79 9.67
N ALA A 135 5.84 12.07 10.21
CA ALA A 135 4.95 11.25 9.40
C ALA A 135 3.55 11.15 9.97
N GLU A 136 2.59 10.99 9.07
CA GLU A 136 1.22 10.61 9.38
C GLU A 136 1.00 9.14 9.00
N LEU A 137 0.56 8.36 9.97
CA LEU A 137 0.15 6.97 9.82
C LEU A 137 -1.36 6.94 9.67
N ILE A 138 -1.84 6.53 8.49
CA ILE A 138 -3.27 6.47 8.20
C ILE A 138 -3.73 5.02 8.21
N GLY A 139 -4.66 4.71 9.10
CA GLY A 139 -5.22 3.38 9.32
C GLY A 139 -6.71 3.40 9.00
N GLU A 140 -7.20 2.36 8.33
CA GLU A 140 -8.62 2.24 7.98
C GLU A 140 -9.21 0.99 8.61
N ASP A 141 -10.44 1.09 9.10
CA ASP A 141 -11.31 -0.09 9.32
C ASP A 141 -12.28 -0.31 8.15
N ILE A 142 -12.10 0.44 7.07
CA ILE A 142 -12.95 0.40 5.89
C ILE A 142 -12.47 -0.71 4.94
N ASN A 143 -13.32 -1.70 4.70
CA ASN A 143 -13.18 -2.53 3.51
C ASN A 143 -13.53 -1.68 2.29
N LEU A 144 -12.54 -1.02 1.68
CA LEU A 144 -12.67 -0.47 0.33
C LEU A 144 -12.74 -1.63 -0.67
N ARG A 145 -13.83 -2.39 -0.64
CA ARG A 145 -14.23 -3.20 -1.79
C ARG A 145 -14.58 -2.22 -2.89
N ILE A 146 -13.57 -1.86 -3.69
CA ILE A 146 -13.78 -1.30 -5.02
C ILE A 146 -14.65 -2.33 -5.74
N GLN A 147 -15.96 -2.08 -5.76
CA GLN A 147 -16.87 -2.80 -6.62
C GLN A 147 -16.39 -2.50 -8.03
N LYS A 148 -15.68 -3.45 -8.63
CA LYS A 148 -15.60 -3.59 -10.08
C LYS A 148 -17.01 -3.90 -10.56
N GLN A 149 -17.88 -2.91 -10.60
CA GLN A 149 -19.13 -2.98 -11.32
C GLN A 149 -19.60 -1.57 -11.68
N GLN A 150 -19.60 -1.37 -12.99
CA GLN A 150 -20.38 -0.40 -13.73
C GLN A 150 -19.81 1.02 -13.77
N GLN A 151 -19.08 1.24 -14.86
CA GLN A 151 -19.17 2.47 -15.64
C GLN A 151 -20.62 2.97 -15.62
N ASN A 152 -20.83 4.12 -14.98
CA ASN A 152 -21.67 5.20 -15.50
C ASN A 152 -21.50 6.43 -14.60
N ASP A 153 -21.00 7.48 -15.24
CA ASP A 153 -21.02 8.88 -14.86
C ASP A 153 -21.68 9.23 -13.52
N ARG A 154 -20.86 9.29 -12.47
CA ARG A 154 -21.06 10.24 -11.38
C ARG A 154 -19.71 10.84 -11.03
N THR A 155 -19.58 12.12 -11.36
CA THR A 155 -18.54 13.07 -10.97
C THR A 155 -17.76 12.62 -9.73
N LEU A 156 -16.52 12.17 -9.96
CA LEU A 156 -15.51 12.00 -8.94
C LEU A 156 -15.36 13.36 -8.23
N ARG A 157 -15.95 13.47 -7.02
CA ARG A 157 -15.60 14.55 -6.09
C ARG A 157 -14.09 14.43 -5.88
N LYS A 158 -13.34 15.39 -6.40
CA LYS A 158 -11.93 15.59 -6.08
C LYS A 158 -11.82 15.65 -4.55
N ILE A 159 -11.34 14.58 -3.93
CA ILE A 159 -10.83 14.63 -2.56
C ILE A 159 -9.57 15.48 -2.63
N ARG A 160 -9.68 16.77 -2.31
CA ARG A 160 -8.52 17.62 -2.07
C ARG A 160 -7.93 17.20 -0.74
N PHE A 161 -6.77 16.58 -0.76
CA PHE A 161 -5.81 16.68 0.34
C PHE A 161 -5.31 18.14 0.32
N GLY A 162 -6.10 19.04 0.90
CA GLY A 162 -5.69 20.41 1.13
C GLY A 162 -4.82 20.44 2.37
N SER A 163 -3.56 20.86 2.21
CA SER A 163 -2.75 21.35 3.32
C SER A 163 -3.39 22.64 3.86
N GLU A 164 -4.44 22.52 4.64
CA GLU A 164 -4.94 23.64 5.45
C GLU A 164 -4.16 23.67 6.77
N SER A 165 -2.91 24.11 6.64
CA SER A 165 -2.19 24.75 7.73
C SER A 165 -2.85 26.10 7.99
N SER A 166 -3.93 26.13 8.77
CA SER A 166 -4.45 27.36 9.36
C SER A 166 -5.18 27.08 10.66
N SER A 167 -4.42 27.14 11.74
CA SER A 167 -4.69 28.02 12.88
C SER A 167 -6.16 28.34 13.19
N GLN A 168 -6.86 27.44 13.90
CA GLN A 168 -7.85 27.78 14.95
C GLN A 168 -8.57 26.51 15.42
N ALA A 169 -8.02 25.87 16.45
CA ALA A 169 -8.81 25.04 17.35
C ALA A 169 -8.52 25.51 18.78
N LYS A 170 -9.31 26.50 19.24
CA LYS A 170 -9.54 26.70 20.66
C LYS A 170 -10.39 25.53 21.16
N SER A 171 -9.73 24.50 21.67
CA SER A 171 -10.37 23.47 22.48
C SER A 171 -9.48 23.15 23.67
N ASN A 172 -10.10 23.19 24.85
CA ASN A 172 -9.52 23.12 26.19
C ASN A 172 -8.33 22.15 26.35
N PRO A 173 -7.33 22.50 27.19
CA PRO A 173 -6.24 21.59 27.50
C PRO A 173 -6.77 20.48 28.41
N MET A 174 -6.96 19.27 27.87
CA MET A 174 -6.91 18.09 28.71
C MET A 174 -5.42 17.76 28.87
N GLN A 175 -4.82 18.30 29.94
CA GLN A 175 -3.49 17.90 30.38
C GLN A 175 -3.52 16.42 30.74
N ILE A 176 -2.89 15.59 29.92
CA ILE A 176 -2.27 14.35 30.41
C ILE A 176 -0.78 14.54 30.21
N LEU A 177 -0.12 14.88 31.32
CA LEU A 177 1.32 15.01 31.45
C LEU A 177 1.97 13.66 31.13
N PHE A 178 2.62 13.55 29.97
CA PHE A 178 3.69 12.59 29.80
C PHE A 178 4.99 13.39 29.86
N ALA A 179 5.69 13.22 30.99
CA ALA A 179 7.03 13.72 31.21
C ALA A 179 7.95 13.31 30.05
N ASP A 180 8.91 14.18 29.72
CA ASP A 180 9.93 14.05 28.67
C ASP A 180 10.35 12.60 28.39
N SER A 181 9.59 11.94 27.52
CA SER A 181 10.04 10.73 26.85
C SER A 181 11.05 11.17 25.81
N ILE A 182 12.28 10.66 25.87
CA ILE A 182 13.31 10.90 24.84
C ILE A 182 12.96 10.15 23.54
N GLU A 183 12.02 9.20 23.60
CA GLU A 183 11.68 8.29 22.51
C GLU A 183 10.54 8.83 21.62
N PRO A 184 10.48 8.42 20.33
CA PRO A 184 9.36 8.70 19.43
C PRO A 184 8.07 8.00 19.89
N ILE A 185 6.99 8.77 20.00
CA ILE A 185 5.64 8.28 20.36
C ILE A 185 4.69 8.55 19.19
N VAL A 186 3.71 7.67 19.00
CA VAL A 186 2.65 7.83 18.03
C VAL A 186 1.39 8.33 18.73
N GLU A 187 1.00 9.58 18.44
CA GLU A 187 -0.17 10.21 19.02
C GLU A 187 -1.43 9.97 18.18
N GLN A 188 -2.58 9.83 18.83
CA GLN A 188 -3.88 9.73 18.15
C GLN A 188 -4.29 11.10 17.64
N GLY A 189 -4.43 11.23 16.31
CA GLY A 189 -4.97 12.41 15.65
C GLY A 189 -6.51 12.36 15.52
N ASN A 190 -7.02 12.81 14.37
CA ASN A 190 -8.45 12.89 14.10
C ASN A 190 -9.04 11.57 13.58
N GLU A 191 -10.26 11.25 14.01
CA GLU A 191 -11.09 10.18 13.42
C GLU A 191 -12.07 10.78 12.42
N PHE A 192 -12.07 10.28 11.18
CA PHE A 192 -13.04 10.69 10.17
C PHE A 192 -13.60 9.46 9.44
N VAL A 193 -14.86 9.12 9.70
CA VAL A 193 -15.59 8.06 8.98
C VAL A 193 -14.85 6.70 9.02
N GLY A 194 -14.24 6.33 10.15
CA GLY A 194 -13.49 5.08 10.31
C GLY A 194 -12.06 5.09 9.73
N LEU A 195 -11.57 6.27 9.36
CA LEU A 195 -10.15 6.55 9.14
C LEU A 195 -9.53 7.12 10.41
N TYR A 196 -8.38 6.56 10.80
CA TYR A 196 -7.59 6.97 11.96
C TYR A 196 -6.26 7.52 11.47
N VAL A 197 -5.95 8.77 11.81
CA VAL A 197 -4.67 9.39 11.52
C VAL A 197 -3.85 9.46 12.80
N PHE A 198 -2.61 8.97 12.78
CA PHE A 198 -1.67 9.08 13.88
C PHE A 198 -0.41 9.81 13.44
N SER A 199 0.19 10.63 14.31
CA SER A 199 1.39 11.38 13.98
C SER A 199 2.62 10.83 14.70
N ILE A 200 3.72 10.68 13.96
CA ILE A 200 5.06 10.49 14.53
C ILE A 200 5.67 11.88 14.70
N ASN A 201 5.81 12.32 15.95
CA ASN A 201 6.18 13.68 16.31
C ASN A 201 7.69 13.95 16.37
N LYS A 202 8.52 12.91 16.17
CA LYS A 202 9.99 12.99 16.23
C LYS A 202 10.65 12.25 15.07
N SER A 203 11.84 12.71 14.71
CA SER A 203 12.63 12.07 13.67
C SER A 203 13.04 10.65 14.07
N ILE A 204 12.81 9.69 13.17
CA ILE A 204 13.17 8.29 13.35
C ILE A 204 13.89 7.78 12.11
N THR A 205 14.87 6.90 12.31
CA THR A 205 15.50 6.15 11.22
C THR A 205 15.04 4.71 11.28
N ILE A 206 14.44 4.24 10.18
CA ILE A 206 13.93 2.89 10.02
C ILE A 206 14.88 2.12 9.10
N ASP A 207 15.70 1.26 9.70
CA ASP A 207 16.67 0.45 8.97
C ASP A 207 16.04 -0.48 7.94
N SER A 208 16.79 -0.82 6.89
CA SER A 208 16.30 -1.72 5.84
C SER A 208 15.97 -3.11 6.39
N LYS A 209 14.84 -3.71 5.96
CA LYS A 209 14.38 -5.05 6.34
C LYS A 209 14.15 -5.25 7.84
N THR A 210 13.79 -4.19 8.56
CA THR A 210 13.51 -4.24 9.99
C THR A 210 12.04 -3.96 10.28
N ASN A 211 11.63 -4.30 11.52
CA ASN A 211 10.37 -3.88 12.09
C ASN A 211 10.69 -3.00 13.31
N TYR A 212 10.13 -1.80 13.34
CA TYR A 212 10.21 -0.87 14.46
C TYR A 212 8.87 -0.87 15.18
N LEU A 213 8.91 -0.94 16.52
CA LEU A 213 7.74 -0.80 17.37
C LEU A 213 7.80 0.55 18.05
N LEU A 214 6.82 1.40 17.76
CA LEU A 214 6.66 2.68 18.44
C LEU A 214 5.51 2.61 19.43
N PRO A 215 5.70 3.07 20.68
CA PRO A 215 4.60 3.14 21.64
C PRO A 215 3.50 4.08 21.14
N MET A 216 2.25 3.69 21.36
CA MET A 216 1.06 4.50 21.06
C MET A 216 0.31 4.85 22.36
N PHE A 217 -1.01 5.01 22.25
CA PHE A 217 -1.93 5.18 23.37
C PHE A 217 -2.06 3.92 24.25
N HIS A 218 -2.40 4.11 25.52
CA HIS A 218 -2.63 3.04 26.50
C HIS A 218 -4.13 2.95 26.81
N PRO A 219 -4.89 2.08 26.13
CA PRO A 219 -6.31 1.92 26.41
C PRO A 219 -6.52 1.33 27.81
N ASN A 220 -7.50 1.87 28.54
CA ASN A 220 -7.95 1.26 29.77
C ASN A 220 -8.90 0.11 29.42
N ILE A 221 -8.57 -1.09 29.89
CA ILE A 221 -9.31 -2.30 29.55
C ILE A 221 -9.82 -3.04 30.78
N SER A 222 -11.02 -3.62 30.66
CA SER A 222 -11.53 -4.63 31.59
C SER A 222 -11.57 -5.99 30.89
N VAL A 223 -11.05 -7.01 31.56
CA VAL A 223 -11.01 -8.39 31.03
C VAL A 223 -11.91 -9.28 31.86
N GLU A 224 -12.87 -9.93 31.19
CA GLU A 224 -13.73 -10.95 31.79
C GLU A 224 -13.32 -12.32 31.25
N GLN A 225 -12.93 -13.24 32.15
CA GLN A 225 -12.61 -14.62 31.80
C GLN A 225 -13.86 -15.49 31.92
N TYR A 226 -14.14 -16.30 30.89
CA TYR A 226 -15.26 -17.25 30.91
C TYR A 226 -14.90 -18.58 30.22
N GLY A 227 -15.59 -19.64 30.60
CA GLY A 227 -15.47 -20.95 29.95
C GLY A 227 -16.44 -21.05 28.78
N LEU A 228 -15.93 -21.40 27.60
CA LEU A 228 -16.75 -21.71 26.43
C LEU A 228 -16.78 -23.22 26.23
N ILE A 229 -17.98 -23.80 26.28
CA ILE A 229 -18.19 -25.21 25.93
C ILE A 229 -18.96 -25.24 24.62
N SER A 230 -18.33 -25.77 23.57
CA SER A 230 -19.00 -26.03 22.30
C SER A 230 -19.31 -27.51 22.20
N LYS A 231 -20.61 -27.84 22.20
CA LYS A 231 -21.12 -29.20 22.07
C LYS A 231 -22.37 -29.20 21.18
N THR A 232 -22.43 -30.11 20.23
CA THR A 232 -23.62 -30.34 19.41
C THR A 232 -24.57 -31.30 20.12
N PHE A 233 -25.87 -31.03 20.02
CA PHE A 233 -26.91 -31.93 20.54
C PHE A 233 -27.01 -33.17 19.65
N SER A 234 -26.93 -34.35 20.27
CA SER A 234 -27.03 -35.65 19.60
C SER A 234 -27.60 -36.69 20.55
N THR A 235 -28.29 -37.71 20.02
CA THR A 235 -28.83 -38.84 20.79
C THR A 235 -27.76 -39.87 21.18
N ARG A 236 -26.53 -39.72 20.67
CA ARG A 236 -25.36 -40.56 20.99
C ARG A 236 -24.40 -39.79 21.89
N SER A 237 -23.55 -40.53 22.63
CA SER A 237 -22.47 -39.92 23.40
C SER A 237 -21.53 -39.13 22.49
N THR A 238 -21.37 -37.83 22.76
CA THR A 238 -20.50 -36.92 22.02
C THR A 238 -19.56 -36.19 22.96
N TYR A 239 -18.32 -36.00 22.49
CA TYR A 239 -17.30 -35.21 23.17
C TYR A 239 -17.42 -33.74 22.73
N GLY A 240 -17.35 -32.82 23.70
CA GLY A 240 -17.34 -31.38 23.47
C GLY A 240 -15.95 -30.79 23.68
N LYS A 241 -15.69 -29.63 23.06
CA LYS A 241 -14.47 -28.86 23.32
C LYS A 241 -14.77 -27.82 24.39
N ALA A 242 -14.06 -27.88 25.51
CA ALA A 242 -14.02 -26.81 26.49
C ALA A 242 -12.81 -25.92 26.17
N GLN A 243 -13.04 -24.61 26.12
CA GLN A 243 -12.01 -23.61 25.86
C GLN A 243 -12.12 -22.49 26.90
N ARG A 244 -10.97 -21.92 27.28
CA ARG A 244 -10.93 -20.68 28.06
C ARG A 244 -11.06 -19.52 27.08
N SER A 245 -11.98 -18.61 27.35
CA SER A 245 -12.25 -17.45 26.52
C SER A 245 -12.19 -16.17 27.37
N TYR A 246 -11.91 -15.06 26.71
CA TYR A 246 -11.81 -13.75 27.34
C TYR A 246 -12.69 -12.76 26.59
N ARG A 247 -13.37 -11.88 27.32
CA ARG A 247 -14.09 -10.73 26.77
C ARG A 247 -13.35 -9.48 27.22
N LEU A 248 -12.98 -8.66 26.23
CA LEU A 248 -12.31 -7.39 26.43
C LEU A 248 -13.34 -6.27 26.28
N LYS A 249 -13.33 -5.31 27.20
CA LYS A 249 -13.96 -4.00 27.00
C LYS A 249 -12.88 -2.95 27.15
N SER A 250 -12.90 -1.93 26.29
CA SER A 250 -11.97 -0.81 26.33
C SER A 250 -12.75 0.49 26.52
N ASP A 251 -12.12 1.46 27.15
CA ASP A 251 -12.56 2.86 27.24
C ASP A 251 -12.65 3.56 25.88
N ARG A 252 -11.98 3.03 24.86
CA ARG A 252 -11.92 3.60 23.52
C ARG A 252 -12.05 2.53 22.45
N TYR A 253 -12.27 3.00 21.23
CA TYR A 253 -12.23 2.14 20.07
C TYR A 253 -10.81 1.59 19.85
N LEU A 254 -10.72 0.29 19.60
CA LEU A 254 -9.49 -0.39 19.20
C LEU A 254 -9.62 -0.75 17.73
N SER A 255 -8.93 -0.01 16.87
CA SER A 255 -8.82 -0.31 15.45
C SER A 255 -8.36 -1.74 15.21
N ARG A 256 -8.67 -2.33 14.05
CA ARG A 256 -8.22 -3.68 13.73
C ARG A 256 -6.70 -3.80 13.69
N GLY A 257 -6.14 -4.24 14.81
CA GLY A 257 -4.77 -4.70 14.92
C GLY A 257 -4.64 -6.19 14.60
N LYS A 258 -3.40 -6.65 14.42
CA LYS A 258 -3.05 -8.07 14.43
C LYS A 258 -2.55 -8.51 15.79
#